data_AF-A0AAV3RXR2-F1
#
_entry.id   AF-A0AAV3RXR2-F1
#
_cell.length_a   1.000
_cell.length_b   1.000
_cell.length_c   1.000
_cell.angle_alpha   90.00
_cell.angle_beta   90.00
_cell.angle_gamma   90.00
#
_symmetry.space_group_name_H-M   'P 1'
#
loop_
_entity.id
_entity.type
_entity.pdbx_description
1 polymer ?
#
loop_
_entity_poly.entity_id
_entity_poly.type
_entity_poly.pdbx_seq_one_letter_code
_entity_poly.pdbx_strand_id
1 'polypeptide(L)'
;MCTDFTSLNKACPKDFYPLPCLGRLVDRSTGHEVFDFMDASREYHQIRMLPEDEEKTVFITEYCLYCWKVMPFGLKNAEATY
;
A
#
# COMPACT_ATOMS: atom_id res chain seq x y z
N MET A 1 6.18 -12.71 -5.12
CA MET A 1 5.49 -12.71 -6.42
C MET A 1 5.21 -11.27 -6.80
N CYS A 2 5.61 -10.84 -7.99
CA CYS A 2 5.38 -9.46 -8.45
C CYS A 2 4.30 -9.50 -9.53
N THR A 3 3.22 -8.73 -9.34
CA THR A 3 2.11 -8.63 -10.29
C THR A 3 2.21 -7.28 -10.99
N ASP A 4 2.12 -7.25 -12.32
CA ASP A 4 2.16 -6.00 -13.07
C ASP A 4 0.80 -5.29 -13.02
N PHE A 5 0.69 -4.26 -12.19
CA PHE A 5 -0.49 -3.42 -12.06
C PHE A 5 -0.41 -2.13 -12.90
N THR A 6 0.53 -2.00 -13.85
CA THR A 6 0.73 -0.76 -14.61
C THR A 6 -0.56 -0.26 -15.29
N SER A 7 -1.30 -1.16 -15.95
CA SER A 7 -2.56 -0.82 -16.60
C SER A 7 -3.66 -0.45 -15.61
N LEU A 8 -3.78 -1.23 -14.52
CA LEU A 8 -4.75 -0.97 -13.45
C LEU A 8 -4.50 0.39 -12.79
N ASN A 9 -3.24 0.71 -12.49
CA ASN A 9 -2.82 1.97 -11.87
C ASN A 9 -3.07 3.19 -12.76
N LYS A 10 -3.03 3.03 -14.09
CA LYS A 10 -3.37 4.10 -15.04
C LYS A 10 -4.87 4.39 -15.03
N ALA A 11 -5.71 3.37 -14.91
CA ALA A 11 -7.16 3.52 -14.85
C ALA A 11 -7.65 4.01 -13.47
N CYS A 12 -6.90 3.72 -12.41
CA CYS A 12 -7.29 4.08 -11.04
C CYS A 12 -7.09 5.58 -10.76
N PRO A 13 -8.11 6.31 -10.27
CA PRO A 13 -7.94 7.69 -9.81
C PRO A 13 -6.93 7.73 -8.66
N LYS A 14 -6.08 8.76 -8.63
CA LYS A 14 -5.09 8.91 -7.56
C LYS A 14 -5.79 9.41 -6.30
N ASP A 15 -5.55 8.74 -5.18
CA ASP A 15 -5.93 9.27 -3.87
C ASP A 15 -4.87 10.28 -3.38
N PHE A 16 -5.33 11.42 -2.89
CA PHE A 16 -4.49 12.52 -2.40
C PHE A 16 -4.55 12.59 -0.87
N TYR A 17 -4.39 11.45 -0.21
CA TYR A 17 -4.32 11.41 1.25
C TYR A 17 -3.23 12.36 1.77
N PRO A 18 -3.56 13.29 2.69
CA PRO A 18 -2.64 14.34 3.09
C PRO A 18 -1.58 13.78 4.02
N LEU A 19 -0.40 13.48 3.46
CA LEU A 19 0.74 13.09 4.27
C LEU A 19 1.25 14.30 5.10
N PRO A 20 1.56 14.10 6.39
CA PRO A 20 2.13 15.15 7.21
C PRO A 20 3.46 15.65 6.62
N CYS A 21 3.65 16.97 6.64
CA CYS A 21 4.92 17.57 6.22
C CYS A 21 6.08 17.02 7.06
N LEU A 22 7.16 16.59 6.39
CA LEU A 22 8.33 15.98 7.02
C LEU A 22 8.93 16.88 8.10
N GLY A 23 9.03 18.19 7.86
CA GLY A 23 9.57 19.14 8.84
C GLY A 23 8.79 19.11 10.16
N ARG A 24 7.45 19.03 10.09
CA ARG A 24 6.59 18.93 11.28
C ARG A 24 6.79 17.62 12.05
N LEU A 25 7.15 16.52 11.35
CA LEU A 25 7.48 15.26 12.00
C LEU A 25 8.82 15.34 12.74
N VAL A 26 9.83 15.98 12.13
CA VAL A 26 11.16 16.17 12.73
C VAL A 26 11.10 17.12 13.93
N ASP A 27 10.34 18.21 13.84
CA ASP A 27 10.17 19.14 14.96
C ASP A 27 9.52 18.47 16.16
N ARG A 28 8.58 17.52 15.92
CA ARG A 28 7.92 16.75 16.98
C ARG A 28 8.82 15.72 17.64
N SER A 29 9.76 15.14 16.89
CA SER A 29 10.72 14.18 17.45
C SER A 29 11.85 14.88 18.20
N THR A 30 12.12 16.15 17.90
CA THR A 30 13.21 16.91 18.54
C THR A 30 13.04 16.96 20.07
N GLY A 31 14.11 16.66 20.82
CA GLY A 31 14.11 16.66 22.29
C GLY A 31 13.85 15.29 22.94
N HIS A 32 13.65 14.23 22.16
CA HIS A 32 13.57 12.85 22.68
C HIS A 32 14.98 12.22 22.68
N GLU A 33 15.36 11.56 23.79
CA GLU A 33 16.70 10.97 23.95
C GLU A 33 16.83 9.58 23.31
N VAL A 34 15.72 8.89 23.05
CA VAL A 34 15.67 7.53 22.51
C VAL A 34 14.61 7.44 21.43
N PHE A 35 14.95 6.73 20.34
CA PHE A 35 14.04 6.39 19.25
C PHE A 35 14.10 4.90 18.97
N ASP A 36 12.94 4.27 18.91
CA ASP A 36 12.80 2.92 18.39
C ASP A 36 12.10 2.98 17.03
N PHE A 37 12.74 2.37 16.03
CA PHE A 37 12.18 2.24 14.69
C PHE A 37 11.50 0.89 14.54
N MET A 38 10.18 0.91 14.29
CA MET A 38 9.44 -0.28 13.93
C MET A 38 9.45 -0.45 12.41
N ASP A 39 9.89 -1.62 11.93
CA ASP A 39 9.85 -1.96 10.50
C ASP A 39 8.45 -2.45 10.11
N ALA A 40 7.91 -1.82 9.08
CA ALA A 40 6.60 -2.11 8.53
C ALA A 40 6.68 -2.76 7.14
N SER A 41 7.80 -3.43 6.82
CA SER A 41 8.05 -4.06 5.51
C SER A 41 6.98 -5.04 5.01
N ARG A 42 6.09 -5.55 5.88
CA ARG A 42 4.97 -6.45 5.53
C ARG A 42 3.58 -5.83 5.60
N GLU A 43 3.51 -4.53 5.82
CA GLU A 43 2.30 -3.82 6.21
C GLU A 43 1.19 -3.84 5.16
N TYR A 44 1.55 -3.74 3.88
CA TYR A 44 0.61 -3.86 2.77
C TYR A 44 -0.20 -5.16 2.86
N HIS A 45 0.44 -6.28 3.21
CA HIS A 45 -0.22 -7.57 3.31
C HIS A 45 -1.09 -7.76 4.57
N GLN A 46 -1.18 -6.76 5.45
CA GLN A 46 -2.03 -6.78 6.64
C GLN A 46 -3.39 -6.11 6.38
N ILE A 47 -3.46 -5.22 5.40
CA ILE A 47 -4.68 -4.50 5.05
C ILE A 47 -5.54 -5.37 4.15
N ARG A 48 -6.79 -5.63 4.54
CA ARG A 48 -7.75 -6.37 3.71
C ARG A 48 -8.23 -5.51 2.55
N MET A 49 -8.33 -6.13 1.38
CA MET A 49 -8.98 -5.52 0.24
C MET A 49 -10.49 -5.36 0.52
N LEU A 50 -11.09 -4.33 -0.05
CA LEU A 50 -12.54 -4.25 -0.13
C LEU A 50 -13.05 -5.41 -0.99
N PRO A 51 -14.13 -6.12 -0.60
CA PRO A 51 -14.64 -7.26 -1.36
C PRO A 51 -14.92 -6.94 -2.84
N GLU A 52 -15.35 -5.71 -3.13
CA GLU A 52 -15.65 -5.21 -4.48
C GLU A 52 -14.40 -4.93 -5.33
N ASP A 53 -13.23 -4.79 -4.68
CA ASP A 53 -11.96 -4.48 -5.33
C ASP A 53 -11.04 -5.71 -5.44
N GLU A 54 -11.33 -6.81 -4.74
CA GLU A 54 -10.55 -8.07 -4.83
C GLU A 54 -10.47 -8.55 -6.29
N GLU A 55 -11.60 -8.57 -7.00
CA GLU A 55 -11.67 -9.01 -8.41
C GLU A 55 -10.86 -8.12 -9.36
N LYS A 56 -10.63 -6.85 -9.01
CA LYS A 56 -9.82 -5.92 -9.82
C LYS A 56 -8.32 -6.20 -9.70
N THR A 57 -7.93 -6.97 -8.69
CA THR A 57 -6.54 -7.38 -8.45
C THR A 57 -6.22 -8.78 -8.96
N VAL A 58 -7.07 -9.32 -9.84
CA VAL A 58 -6.86 -10.65 -10.43
C VAL A 58 -5.56 -10.71 -11.20
N PHE A 59 -4.81 -11.79 -10.99
CA PHE A 59 -3.61 -12.12 -11.73
C PHE A 59 -3.68 -13.56 -12.25
N ILE A 60 -3.02 -13.77 -13.39
CA ILE A 60 -2.98 -15.06 -14.07
C ILE A 60 -1.70 -15.79 -13.65
N THR A 61 -1.85 -17.05 -13.27
CA THR A 61 -0.73 -17.99 -13.10
C THR A 61 -0.81 -19.05 -14.19
N GLU A 62 0.23 -19.86 -14.35
CA GLU A 62 0.26 -20.95 -15.35
C GLU A 62 -0.91 -21.94 -15.22
N TYR A 63 -1.52 -22.02 -14.03
CA TYR A 63 -2.54 -23.03 -13.72
C TYR A 63 -3.93 -22.42 -13.54
N CYS A 64 -4.05 -21.22 -12.96
CA CYS A 64 -5.33 -20.63 -12.55
C CYS A 64 -5.29 -19.09 -12.47
N LEU A 65 -6.48 -18.50 -12.34
CA LEU A 65 -6.69 -17.10 -11.95
C LEU A 65 -6.81 -17.00 -10.42
N TYR A 66 -6.11 -16.04 -9.84
CA TYR A 66 -6.19 -15.74 -8.40
C TYR A 66 -6.42 -14.24 -8.20
N CYS A 67 -7.11 -13.87 -7.13
CA CYS A 67 -7.26 -12.49 -6.66
C CYS A 67 -6.55 -12.29 -5.32
N TRP A 68 -6.17 -11.05 -5.04
CA TRP A 68 -5.59 -10.69 -3.74
C TRP A 68 -6.71 -10.35 -2.75
N LYS A 69 -6.67 -10.98 -1.57
CA LYS A 69 -7.55 -10.68 -0.42
C LYS A 69 -6.99 -9.61 0.50
N VAL A 70 -5.68 -9.40 0.41
CA VAL A 70 -4.93 -8.39 1.16
C VAL A 70 -4.17 -7.54 0.17
N MET A 71 -3.89 -6.29 0.52
CA MET A 71 -3.36 -5.31 -0.41
C MET A 71 -1.98 -5.75 -0.95
N PRO A 72 -1.86 -5.99 -2.27
CA PRO A 72 -0.59 -6.37 -2.86
C PRO A 72 0.31 -5.16 -3.08
N PHE A 73 1.61 -5.42 -3.15
CA PHE A 73 2.59 -4.42 -3.57
C PHE A 73 2.32 -3.96 -5.01
N GLY A 74 2.61 -2.68 -5.27
CA GLY A 74 2.55 -2.09 -6.61
C GLY A 74 1.22 -1.45 -6.97
N LEU A 75 0.22 -1.41 -6.08
CA LEU A 75 -0.99 -0.62 -6.28
C LEU A 75 -0.72 0.87 -6.02
N LYS A 76 -1.23 1.74 -6.89
CA LYS A 76 -1.00 3.19 -6.87
C LYS A 76 -1.45 3.88 -5.58
N ASN A 77 -2.53 3.41 -4.96
CA ASN A 77 -3.12 4.02 -3.77
C ASN A 77 -2.80 3.24 -2.49
N ALA A 78 -1.86 2.28 -2.54
CA ALA A 78 -1.52 1.47 -1.37
C ALA A 78 -0.98 2.33 -0.22
N GLU A 79 -0.09 3.28 -0.52
CA GLU A 79 0.47 4.21 0.47
C GLU A 79 -0.57 5.17 1.05
N ALA A 80 -1.63 5.50 0.29
CA ALA A 80 -2.69 6.40 0.79
C ALA A 80 -3.65 5.69 1.75
N THR A 81 -3.61 4.36 1.80
CA THR A 81 -4.45 3.54 2.70
C THR A 81 -3.79 3.34 4.07
N TYR A 82 -2.49 3.60 4.17
CA TYR A 82 -1.70 3.48 5.40
C TYR A 82 -1.45 4.86 6.04
#